data_AF-A0A0L8FNZ4-F1
#
_entry.id   AF-A0A0L8FNZ4-F1
#
_cell.length_a   1.000
_cell.length_b   1.000
_cell.length_c   1.000
_cell.angle_alpha   90.00
_cell.angle_beta   90.00
_cell.angle_gamma   90.00
#
_symmetry.space_group_name_H-M   'P 1'
#
loop_
_entity.id
_entity.type
_entity.pdbx_description
1 polymer ?
#
loop_
_entity_poly.entity_id
_entity_poly.type
_entity_poly.pdbx_seq_one_letter_code
_entity_poly.pdbx_strand_id
1 'polypeptide(L)'
;MEKIANDIRLLFDRKAVDLASKEPDISRTNSQYVPVVKKTVGYIVCGIIFDNLNQVLMMQEAKSSCFGTWYAPAGRVEPGENLTDAVKREVLEETGLLFDPLTLICVEFGSGRWYRFTFTGKTVGGSLKDSSRSDSESLQAKWISYSDIKTGKIRLRSKDILPLLELGLQYKKRSPESCHGDCLPVQIPHKRLFLRMVIAVKTDSDVKLLVKLNTLPYLPVTDIAPDDWSLFMSVFFLLRDAFGQHSMEPKICGILSVEHCGLPAAVNDGICLTCVFSLNSSDEEQLNKFVNQNYQWYSVSDPELKNLLLHSLTPGMSVPLIDLHSY
;
A
#
# COMPACT_ATOMS: atom_id res chain seq x y z
N MET A 1 24.32 -12.24 0.05
CA MET A 1 23.68 -12.63 1.33
C MET A 1 23.48 -11.41 2.23
N GLU A 2 24.55 -10.73 2.67
CA GLU A 2 24.45 -9.49 3.49
C GLU A 2 23.59 -8.39 2.87
N LYS A 3 23.65 -8.22 1.54
CA LYS A 3 22.79 -7.29 0.78
C LYS A 3 21.30 -7.49 1.05
N ILE A 4 20.81 -8.75 1.07
CA ILE A 4 19.39 -9.04 1.30
C ILE A 4 18.95 -8.58 2.69
N ALA A 5 19.74 -8.90 3.71
CA ALA A 5 19.45 -8.47 5.06
C ALA A 5 19.43 -6.93 5.18
N ASN A 6 20.37 -6.25 4.50
CA ASN A 6 20.40 -4.80 4.46
C ASN A 6 19.18 -4.21 3.74
N ASP A 7 18.81 -4.73 2.57
CA ASP A 7 17.65 -4.28 1.81
C ASP A 7 16.36 -4.41 2.65
N ILE A 8 16.17 -5.53 3.34
CA ILE A 8 14.99 -5.72 4.19
C ILE A 8 14.97 -4.73 5.36
N ARG A 9 16.12 -4.48 6.01
CA ARG A 9 16.22 -3.44 7.06
C ARG A 9 15.86 -2.06 6.51
N LEU A 10 16.37 -1.70 5.34
CA LEU A 10 16.01 -0.45 4.68
C LEU A 10 14.49 -0.33 4.46
N LEU A 11 13.82 -1.41 4.06
CA LEU A 11 12.36 -1.43 3.89
C LEU A 11 11.63 -1.18 5.21
N PHE A 12 12.02 -1.85 6.30
CA PHE A 12 11.44 -1.60 7.64
C PHE A 12 11.76 -0.18 8.16
N ASP A 13 12.93 0.35 7.80
CA ASP A 13 13.37 1.72 8.11
C ASP A 13 12.73 2.79 7.23
N ARG A 14 11.83 2.42 6.31
CA ARG A 14 11.17 3.35 5.36
C ARG A 14 12.17 4.05 4.44
N LYS A 15 13.22 3.34 4.05
CA LYS A 15 14.24 3.79 3.13
C LYS A 15 14.07 3.08 1.80
N ALA A 16 14.52 3.75 0.76
CA ALA A 16 14.54 3.20 -0.58
C ALA A 16 15.46 1.98 -0.64
N VAL A 17 15.01 0.95 -1.34
CA VAL A 17 15.87 -0.14 -1.79
C VAL A 17 16.01 -0.04 -3.29
N ASP A 18 17.23 -0.07 -3.77
CA ASP A 18 17.48 -0.07 -5.21
C ASP A 18 16.89 -1.32 -5.85
N LEU A 19 16.13 -1.13 -6.94
CA LEU A 19 15.68 -2.24 -7.78
C LEU A 19 16.91 -2.76 -8.52
N ALA A 20 17.55 -3.79 -7.95
CA ALA A 20 18.80 -4.35 -8.46
C ALA A 20 18.74 -4.68 -9.96
N SER A 21 17.58 -5.14 -10.43
CA SER A 21 17.20 -5.12 -11.83
C SER A 21 16.32 -3.89 -12.07
N LYS A 22 16.80 -2.92 -12.85
CA LYS A 22 15.99 -1.78 -13.34
C LYS A 22 14.80 -2.22 -14.22
N GLU A 23 14.67 -3.53 -14.44
CA GLU A 23 13.66 -4.25 -15.18
C GLU A 23 13.05 -5.34 -14.29
N PRO A 24 11.79 -5.72 -14.48
CA PRO A 24 11.18 -6.80 -13.71
C PRO A 24 11.77 -8.16 -14.12
N ASP A 25 11.79 -9.12 -13.19
CA ASP A 25 12.24 -10.51 -13.44
C ASP A 25 11.38 -11.18 -14.52
N ILE A 26 10.09 -10.83 -14.52
CA ILE A 26 9.11 -11.20 -15.53
C ILE A 26 8.32 -9.95 -15.88
N SER A 27 8.20 -9.66 -17.17
CA SER A 27 7.30 -8.62 -17.64
C SER A 27 6.05 -9.23 -18.25
N ARG A 28 4.91 -9.00 -17.62
CA ARG A 28 3.58 -9.26 -18.19
C ARG A 28 3.03 -8.06 -18.95
N THR A 29 3.59 -6.89 -18.71
CA THR A 29 3.20 -5.66 -19.37
C THR A 29 3.74 -5.66 -20.79
N ASN A 30 2.90 -5.32 -21.78
CA ASN A 30 3.44 -5.02 -23.10
C ASN A 30 4.39 -3.83 -22.95
N SER A 31 5.59 -3.93 -23.53
CA SER A 31 6.67 -2.91 -23.55
C SER A 31 6.24 -1.46 -23.83
N GLN A 32 5.01 -1.24 -24.32
CA GLN A 32 4.43 0.06 -24.63
C GLN A 32 3.65 0.73 -23.48
N TYR A 33 3.25 0.02 -22.42
CA TYR A 33 2.51 0.68 -21.33
C TYR A 33 3.45 1.56 -20.50
N VAL A 34 3.07 2.82 -20.38
CA VAL A 34 3.74 3.81 -19.54
C VAL A 34 2.71 4.33 -18.54
N PRO A 35 2.94 4.20 -17.22
CA PRO A 35 2.08 4.81 -16.23
C PRO A 35 2.22 6.33 -16.33
N VAL A 36 1.07 7.00 -16.43
CA VAL A 36 0.93 8.44 -16.48
C VAL A 36 -0.29 8.79 -15.66
N VAL A 37 -0.08 9.51 -14.57
CA VAL A 37 -1.11 9.88 -13.59
C VAL A 37 -2.27 10.58 -14.30
N LYS A 38 -3.49 10.16 -13.97
CA LYS A 38 -4.77 10.59 -14.58
C LYS A 38 -4.98 10.23 -16.06
N LYS A 39 -4.00 9.63 -16.75
CA LYS A 39 -4.16 9.18 -18.15
C LYS A 39 -4.23 7.66 -18.26
N THR A 40 -3.22 6.97 -17.75
CA THR A 40 -3.09 5.50 -17.86
C THR A 40 -3.08 4.80 -16.49
N VAL A 41 -2.87 5.55 -15.41
CA VAL A 41 -3.00 5.09 -14.02
C VAL A 41 -3.71 6.15 -13.17
N GLY A 42 -4.57 5.71 -12.26
CA GLY A 42 -5.27 6.53 -11.29
C GLY A 42 -4.77 6.24 -9.88
N TYR A 43 -4.19 7.24 -9.25
CA TYR A 43 -3.86 7.22 -7.83
C TYR A 43 -4.84 8.12 -7.07
N ILE A 44 -5.48 7.54 -6.06
CA ILE A 44 -6.39 8.21 -5.14
C ILE A 44 -5.73 8.24 -3.77
N VAL A 45 -5.85 9.35 -3.07
CA VAL A 45 -5.46 9.47 -1.67
C VAL A 45 -6.68 9.73 -0.81
N CYS A 46 -6.68 9.21 0.42
CA CYS A 46 -7.77 9.36 1.37
C CYS A 46 -7.21 9.62 2.77
N GLY A 47 -7.78 10.58 3.50
CA GLY A 47 -7.40 10.90 4.88
C GLY A 47 -8.44 10.41 5.89
N ILE A 48 -8.11 9.39 6.67
CA ILE A 48 -8.91 8.94 7.81
C ILE A 48 -8.32 9.51 9.08
N ILE A 49 -8.94 10.57 9.59
CA ILE A 49 -8.40 11.37 10.69
C ILE A 49 -9.40 11.39 11.83
N PHE A 50 -8.91 11.12 13.05
CA PHE A 50 -9.70 11.15 14.27
C PHE A 50 -9.23 12.27 15.19
N ASP A 51 -10.19 12.96 15.81
CA ASP A 51 -9.90 13.87 16.92
C ASP A 51 -9.73 13.10 18.24
N ASN A 52 -9.51 13.80 19.36
CA ASN A 52 -9.38 13.17 20.67
C ASN A 52 -10.67 12.51 21.19
N LEU A 53 -11.83 12.87 20.64
CA LEU A 53 -13.15 12.33 21.00
C LEU A 53 -13.58 11.13 20.15
N ASN A 54 -12.70 10.61 19.27
CA ASN A 54 -13.00 9.55 18.30
C ASN A 54 -14.07 9.94 17.27
N GLN A 55 -14.20 11.23 17.00
CA GLN A 55 -14.93 11.74 15.86
C GLN A 55 -14.02 11.73 14.63
N VAL A 56 -14.61 11.47 13.46
CA VAL A 56 -13.93 11.39 12.18
C VAL A 56 -14.03 12.73 11.48
N LEU A 57 -12.94 13.22 10.90
CA LEU A 57 -12.98 14.36 9.99
C LEU A 57 -13.68 13.96 8.69
N MET A 58 -14.80 14.58 8.39
CA MET A 58 -15.61 14.32 7.21
C MET A 58 -15.85 15.63 6.46
N MET A 59 -15.87 15.57 5.13
CA MET A 59 -16.27 16.67 4.26
C MET A 59 -17.66 16.39 3.66
N GLN A 60 -18.39 17.44 3.29
CA GLN A 60 -19.67 17.35 2.62
C GLN A 60 -19.53 17.75 1.14
N GLU A 61 -19.93 16.85 0.25
CA GLU A 61 -19.75 16.92 -1.20
C GLU A 61 -20.49 18.10 -1.84
N ALA A 62 -19.78 18.89 -2.65
CA ALA A 62 -20.34 19.96 -3.48
C ALA A 62 -20.69 19.51 -4.91
N LYS A 63 -20.23 18.33 -5.34
CA LYS A 63 -20.46 17.79 -6.69
C LYS A 63 -21.91 17.36 -6.88
N SER A 64 -22.53 17.75 -8.00
CA SER A 64 -23.95 17.52 -8.29
C SER A 64 -24.38 16.05 -8.17
N SER A 65 -23.54 15.10 -8.60
CA SER A 65 -23.82 13.65 -8.55
C SER A 65 -23.96 13.09 -7.13
N CYS A 66 -23.35 13.73 -6.14
CA CYS A 66 -23.32 13.29 -4.75
C CYS A 66 -23.55 14.45 -3.77
N PHE A 67 -24.23 15.50 -4.22
CA PHE A 67 -24.37 16.76 -3.50
C PHE A 67 -24.95 16.55 -2.09
N GLY A 68 -24.32 17.15 -1.09
CA GLY A 68 -24.77 17.11 0.29
C GLY A 68 -24.51 15.77 1.02
N THR A 69 -23.96 14.77 0.34
CA THR A 69 -23.49 13.53 1.01
C THR A 69 -22.14 13.74 1.68
N TRP A 70 -21.81 12.88 2.66
CA TRP A 70 -20.58 12.98 3.43
C TRP A 70 -19.56 11.92 3.03
N TYR A 71 -18.28 12.30 3.06
CA TYR A 71 -17.17 11.39 2.78
C TYR A 71 -15.93 11.78 3.59
N ALA A 72 -14.97 10.87 3.69
CA ALA A 72 -13.64 11.22 4.18
C ALA A 72 -12.94 12.11 3.14
N PRO A 73 -12.06 13.05 3.55
CA PRO A 73 -11.34 13.87 2.59
C PRO A 73 -10.49 13.00 1.67
N ALA A 74 -10.71 13.09 0.36
CA ALA A 74 -10.13 12.19 -0.61
C ALA A 74 -10.20 12.72 -2.04
N GLY A 75 -9.11 12.57 -2.79
CA GLY A 75 -9.08 12.98 -4.19
C GLY A 75 -7.95 12.35 -4.97
N ARG A 76 -7.80 12.82 -6.21
CA ARG A 76 -6.85 12.26 -7.17
C ARG A 76 -5.50 12.93 -6.98
N VAL A 77 -4.43 12.15 -7.04
CA VAL A 77 -3.07 12.69 -7.13
C VAL A 77 -2.92 13.48 -8.42
N GLU A 78 -2.31 14.66 -8.35
CA GLU A 78 -2.01 15.50 -9.52
C GLU A 78 -0.73 15.03 -10.23
N PRO A 79 -0.60 15.24 -11.55
CA PRO A 79 0.66 15.01 -12.25
C PRO A 79 1.78 15.86 -11.64
N GLY A 80 2.92 15.25 -11.27
CA GLY A 80 4.00 15.97 -10.61
C GLY A 80 3.90 16.01 -9.08
N GLU A 81 2.91 15.35 -8.49
CA GLU A 81 2.66 15.35 -7.05
C GLU A 81 3.00 13.98 -6.45
N ASN A 82 3.59 13.93 -5.24
CA ASN A 82 3.76 12.68 -4.51
C ASN A 82 2.53 12.38 -3.61
N LEU A 83 2.34 11.12 -3.23
CA LEU A 83 1.15 10.66 -2.47
C LEU A 83 0.95 11.43 -1.16
N THR A 84 2.03 11.77 -0.46
CA THR A 84 1.99 12.44 0.84
C THR A 84 1.56 13.90 0.69
N ASP A 85 2.06 14.59 -0.33
CA ASP A 85 1.66 15.98 -0.60
C ASP A 85 0.22 16.03 -1.13
N ALA A 86 -0.18 15.07 -1.96
CA ALA A 86 -1.55 14.93 -2.44
C ALA A 86 -2.54 14.83 -1.27
N VAL A 87 -2.32 13.94 -0.30
CA VAL A 87 -3.26 13.80 0.82
C VAL A 87 -3.31 15.05 1.70
N LYS A 88 -2.19 15.77 1.83
CA LYS A 88 -2.15 17.05 2.55
C LYS A 88 -2.97 18.13 1.84
N ARG A 89 -2.83 18.22 0.51
CA ARG A 89 -3.58 19.15 -0.33
C ARG A 89 -5.08 18.88 -0.25
N GLU A 90 -5.50 17.64 -0.49
CA GLU A 90 -6.92 17.23 -0.46
C GLU A 90 -7.56 17.54 0.90
N VAL A 91 -6.89 17.21 2.01
CA VAL A 91 -7.41 17.53 3.35
C VAL A 91 -7.53 19.05 3.55
N LEU A 92 -6.55 19.83 3.08
CA LEU A 92 -6.59 21.29 3.21
C LEU A 92 -7.72 21.91 2.37
N GLU A 93 -7.86 21.53 1.11
CA GLU A 93 -8.87 22.05 0.17
C GLU A 93 -10.29 21.72 0.63
N GLU A 94 -10.52 20.47 1.04
CA GLU A 94 -11.86 19.98 1.38
C GLU A 94 -12.28 20.30 2.82
N THR A 95 -11.33 20.52 3.73
CA THR A 95 -11.63 20.68 5.18
C THR A 95 -11.06 21.92 5.82
N GLY A 96 -10.16 22.65 5.16
CA GLY A 96 -9.48 23.83 5.71
C GLY A 96 -8.43 23.53 6.78
N LEU A 97 -8.13 22.26 7.07
CA LEU A 97 -7.16 21.84 8.09
C LEU A 97 -5.83 21.43 7.47
N LEU A 98 -4.73 21.76 8.16
CA LEU A 98 -3.40 21.27 7.82
C LEU A 98 -3.22 19.86 8.36
N PHE A 99 -2.77 18.94 7.52
CA PHE A 99 -2.63 17.53 7.84
C PHE A 99 -1.15 17.11 7.91
N ASP A 100 -0.82 16.36 8.95
CA ASP A 100 0.45 15.66 9.10
C ASP A 100 0.20 14.14 9.07
N PRO A 101 0.36 13.48 7.91
CA PRO A 101 0.17 12.05 7.77
C PRO A 101 1.26 11.29 8.54
N LEU A 102 0.85 10.28 9.31
CA LEU A 102 1.74 9.44 10.10
C LEU A 102 2.04 8.12 9.39
N THR A 103 1.04 7.52 8.75
CA THR A 103 1.17 6.21 8.06
C THR A 103 0.11 6.04 6.98
N LEU A 104 0.35 5.12 6.06
CA LEU A 104 -0.72 4.37 5.40
C LEU A 104 -1.38 3.40 6.37
N ILE A 105 -2.70 3.29 6.33
CA ILE A 105 -3.49 2.26 7.04
C ILE A 105 -4.12 1.25 6.09
N CYS A 106 -4.13 1.54 4.79
CA CYS A 106 -4.64 0.64 3.76
C CYS A 106 -4.14 1.09 2.38
N VAL A 107 -3.88 0.12 1.51
CA VAL A 107 -3.81 0.33 0.07
C VAL A 107 -4.87 -0.54 -0.59
N GLU A 108 -5.71 0.05 -1.42
CA GLU A 108 -6.67 -0.68 -2.24
C GLU A 108 -6.18 -0.72 -3.68
N PHE A 109 -6.31 -1.89 -4.29
CA PHE A 109 -5.98 -2.17 -5.68
C PHE A 109 -7.26 -2.51 -6.44
N GLY A 110 -7.54 -1.78 -7.53
CA GLY A 110 -8.76 -1.96 -8.31
C GLY A 110 -8.44 -2.08 -9.79
N SER A 111 -8.05 -3.27 -10.24
CA SER A 111 -7.43 -3.52 -11.55
C SER A 111 -6.11 -2.76 -11.71
N GLY A 112 -5.18 -3.25 -12.53
CA GLY A 112 -3.79 -2.77 -12.68
C GLY A 112 -3.55 -1.28 -12.97
N ARG A 113 -4.59 -0.45 -12.96
CA ARG A 113 -4.58 0.98 -13.27
C ARG A 113 -5.21 1.84 -12.17
N TRP A 114 -5.76 1.29 -11.09
CA TRP A 114 -6.38 2.10 -10.04
C TRP A 114 -5.92 1.66 -8.65
N TYR A 115 -5.51 2.66 -7.86
CA TYR A 115 -5.02 2.46 -6.51
C TYR A 115 -5.59 3.54 -5.60
N ARG A 116 -5.95 3.17 -4.36
CA ARG A 116 -6.25 4.13 -3.30
C ARG A 116 -5.31 3.94 -2.12
N PHE A 117 -4.64 5.02 -1.73
CA PHE A 117 -3.72 5.09 -0.60
C PHE A 117 -4.41 5.82 0.55
N THR A 118 -4.75 5.07 1.59
CA THR A 118 -5.48 5.63 2.73
C THR A 118 -4.51 5.91 3.86
N PHE A 119 -4.42 7.17 4.25
CA PHE A 119 -3.55 7.66 5.31
C PHE A 119 -4.33 7.91 6.60
N THR A 120 -3.62 7.86 7.71
CA THR A 120 -4.06 8.47 8.97
C THR A 120 -2.95 9.34 9.53
N GLY A 121 -3.30 10.22 10.46
CA GLY A 121 -2.36 11.16 11.04
C GLY A 121 -3.05 12.16 11.94
N LYS A 122 -2.47 13.36 12.06
CA LYS A 122 -2.98 14.42 12.93
C LYS A 122 -3.20 15.70 12.16
N THR A 123 -4.15 16.49 12.61
CA THR A 123 -4.26 17.88 12.18
C THR A 123 -3.27 18.72 12.98
N VAL A 124 -2.53 19.59 12.30
CA VAL A 124 -1.44 20.38 12.91
C VAL A 124 -1.69 21.89 12.82
N GLY A 125 -2.84 22.29 12.27
CA GLY A 125 -3.24 23.69 12.15
C GLY A 125 -4.39 23.87 11.17
N GLY A 126 -4.56 25.10 10.70
CA GLY A 126 -5.66 25.49 9.82
C GLY A 126 -6.94 25.82 10.59
N SER A 127 -8.05 25.93 9.87
CA SER A 127 -9.36 26.26 10.44
C SER A 127 -10.44 25.47 9.73
N LEU A 128 -11.19 24.66 10.49
CA LEU A 128 -12.22 23.76 9.96
C LEU A 128 -13.23 24.50 9.08
N LYS A 129 -13.35 24.09 7.82
CA LYS A 129 -14.18 24.70 6.79
C LYS A 129 -15.65 24.62 7.17
N ASP A 130 -16.25 25.75 7.46
CA ASP A 130 -17.69 25.88 7.69
C ASP A 130 -18.42 26.24 6.38
N SER A 131 -19.75 26.26 6.43
CA SER A 131 -20.60 26.49 5.26
C SER A 131 -20.45 27.87 4.60
N SER A 132 -19.93 28.88 5.31
CA SER A 132 -19.67 30.21 4.74
C SER A 132 -18.48 30.21 3.77
N ARG A 133 -17.60 29.21 3.87
CA ARG A 133 -16.46 28.97 2.98
C ARG A 133 -16.74 27.84 1.97
N SER A 134 -18.00 27.60 1.64
CA SER A 134 -18.38 26.61 0.63
C SER A 134 -17.85 27.00 -0.75
N ASP A 135 -17.38 26.02 -1.51
CA ASP A 135 -16.84 26.17 -2.86
C ASP A 135 -17.04 24.88 -3.69
N SER A 136 -16.32 24.75 -4.81
CA SER A 136 -16.37 23.58 -5.67
C SER A 136 -15.77 22.31 -5.06
N GLU A 137 -14.89 22.44 -4.07
CA GLU A 137 -14.22 21.32 -3.41
C GLU A 137 -15.16 20.69 -2.39
N SER A 138 -15.76 21.50 -1.53
CA SER A 138 -16.70 21.01 -0.51
C SER A 138 -17.62 22.10 0.03
N LEU A 139 -18.78 21.67 0.54
CA LEU A 139 -19.74 22.56 1.18
C LEU A 139 -19.31 22.96 2.59
N GLN A 140 -18.72 22.03 3.34
CA GLN A 140 -18.21 22.20 4.71
C GLN A 140 -17.46 20.93 5.13
N ALA A 141 -16.80 20.99 6.28
CA ALA A 141 -16.24 19.84 6.98
C ALA A 141 -16.67 19.82 8.46
N LYS A 142 -16.80 18.62 9.03
CA LYS A 142 -17.19 18.40 10.42
C LYS A 142 -16.43 17.22 11.02
N TRP A 143 -16.21 17.29 12.31
CA TRP A 143 -15.94 16.12 13.14
C TRP A 143 -17.26 15.42 13.43
N ILE A 144 -17.39 14.17 12.99
CA ILE A 144 -18.62 13.38 13.14
C ILE A 144 -18.32 12.12 13.93
N SER A 145 -19.14 11.82 14.94
CA SER A 145 -18.97 10.60 15.73
C SER A 145 -18.96 9.35 14.85
N TYR A 146 -17.98 8.47 15.05
CA TYR A 146 -17.93 7.17 14.39
C TYR A 146 -19.24 6.38 14.56
N SER A 147 -19.89 6.47 15.73
CA SER A 147 -21.17 5.80 15.98
C SER A 147 -22.28 6.31 15.06
N ASP A 148 -22.33 7.62 14.80
CA ASP A 148 -23.35 8.25 13.98
C ASP A 148 -23.16 7.89 12.51
N ILE A 149 -21.90 7.77 12.07
CA ILE A 149 -21.55 7.25 10.74
C ILE A 149 -22.01 5.80 10.59
N LYS A 150 -21.63 4.93 11.53
CA LYS A 150 -21.92 3.48 11.47
C LYS A 150 -23.41 3.17 11.57
N THR A 151 -24.16 3.97 12.33
CA THR A 151 -25.63 3.80 12.49
C THR A 151 -26.44 4.49 11.38
N GLY A 152 -25.78 5.16 10.43
CA GLY A 152 -26.46 5.77 9.28
C GLY A 152 -27.21 7.05 9.58
N LYS A 153 -26.85 7.78 10.66
CA LYS A 153 -27.43 9.10 10.96
C LYS A 153 -27.00 10.18 9.97
N ILE A 154 -25.94 9.93 9.21
CA ILE A 154 -25.51 10.78 8.10
C ILE A 154 -25.62 10.01 6.77
N ARG A 155 -25.91 10.75 5.70
CA ARG A 155 -25.94 10.20 4.34
C ARG A 155 -24.53 10.19 3.77
N LEU A 156 -23.90 9.02 3.73
CA LEU A 156 -22.59 8.84 3.11
C LEU A 156 -22.67 8.86 1.58
N ARG A 157 -21.63 9.39 0.93
CA ARG A 157 -21.44 9.29 -0.53
C ARG A 157 -21.32 7.81 -0.95
N SER A 158 -20.55 7.05 -0.19
CA SER A 158 -20.32 5.63 -0.37
C SER A 158 -19.99 4.99 0.99
N LYS A 159 -20.35 3.71 1.15
CA LYS A 159 -20.08 2.92 2.37
C LYS A 159 -18.70 2.25 2.38
N ASP A 160 -17.95 2.37 1.29
CA ASP A 160 -16.60 1.80 1.13
C ASP A 160 -15.57 2.37 2.12
N ILE A 161 -15.85 3.54 2.72
CA ILE A 161 -15.00 4.09 3.79
C ILE A 161 -15.18 3.38 5.14
N LEU A 162 -16.26 2.62 5.36
CA LEU A 162 -16.53 2.02 6.68
C LEU A 162 -15.42 1.06 7.14
N PRO A 163 -14.90 0.14 6.30
CA PRO A 163 -13.74 -0.67 6.65
C PRO A 163 -12.49 0.19 6.93
N LEU A 164 -12.30 1.29 6.18
CA LEU A 164 -11.15 2.19 6.38
C LEU A 164 -11.23 2.93 7.73
N LEU A 165 -12.44 3.30 8.17
CA LEU A 165 -12.66 3.87 9.51
C LEU A 165 -12.34 2.85 10.61
N GLU A 166 -12.68 1.58 10.41
CA GLU A 166 -12.34 0.51 11.35
C GLU A 166 -10.83 0.30 11.44
N LEU A 167 -10.12 0.28 10.30
CA LEU A 167 -8.65 0.23 10.27
C LEU A 167 -8.02 1.45 10.97
N GLY A 168 -8.53 2.65 10.72
CA GLY A 168 -8.05 3.87 11.38
C GLY A 168 -8.27 3.87 12.90
N LEU A 169 -9.42 3.34 13.37
CA LEU A 169 -9.68 3.16 14.81
C LEU A 169 -8.77 2.11 15.44
N GLN A 170 -8.53 0.99 14.76
CA GLN A 170 -7.60 -0.05 15.21
C GLN A 170 -6.19 0.54 15.34
N TYR A 171 -5.73 1.26 14.32
CA TYR A 171 -4.43 1.93 14.35
C TYR A 171 -4.35 2.99 15.45
N LYS A 172 -5.41 3.77 15.70
CA LYS A 172 -5.43 4.74 16.81
C LYS A 172 -5.32 4.08 18.18
N LYS A 173 -5.94 2.91 18.36
CA LYS A 173 -5.92 2.13 19.61
C LYS A 173 -4.73 1.17 19.72
N ARG A 174 -3.81 1.19 18.75
CA ARG A 174 -2.76 0.20 18.62
C ARG A 174 -1.81 0.16 19.83
N SER A 175 -1.29 -1.02 20.09
CA SER A 175 0.03 -1.21 20.70
C SER A 175 1.04 -1.64 19.62
N PRO A 176 2.35 -1.58 19.87
CA PRO A 176 3.37 -2.06 18.93
C PRO A 176 3.13 -3.50 18.44
N GLU A 177 2.48 -4.33 19.27
CA GLU A 177 2.19 -5.75 18.99
C GLU A 177 0.85 -5.97 18.28
N SER A 178 0.03 -4.93 18.10
CA SER A 178 -1.34 -5.06 17.60
C SER A 178 -1.57 -4.44 16.23
N CYS A 179 -0.57 -3.75 15.66
CA CYS A 179 -0.67 -3.15 14.34
C CYS A 179 0.72 -2.98 13.71
N HIS A 180 0.75 -2.83 12.39
CA HIS A 180 1.97 -2.47 11.68
C HIS A 180 2.57 -1.15 12.20
N GLY A 181 3.89 -1.03 12.12
CA GLY A 181 4.58 0.25 12.33
C GLY A 181 4.19 1.27 11.26
N ASP A 182 4.57 2.54 11.44
CA ASP A 182 4.23 3.53 10.42
C ASP A 182 4.94 3.21 9.08
N CYS A 183 4.24 3.48 7.98
CA CYS A 183 4.63 3.17 6.62
C CYS A 183 4.17 4.32 5.73
N LEU A 184 4.94 5.41 5.71
CA LEU A 184 4.73 6.50 4.76
C LEU A 184 5.42 6.17 3.44
N PRO A 185 4.85 6.58 2.29
CA PRO A 185 5.50 6.40 1.01
C PRO A 185 6.87 7.08 0.95
N VAL A 186 7.86 6.36 0.44
CA VAL A 186 9.21 6.87 0.18
C VAL A 186 9.23 7.55 -1.18
N GLN A 187 9.82 8.75 -1.26
CA GLN A 187 9.85 9.56 -2.48
C GLN A 187 10.91 9.05 -3.47
N ILE A 188 10.62 7.94 -4.15
CA ILE A 188 11.48 7.33 -5.17
C ILE A 188 10.76 7.27 -6.51
N PRO A 189 11.40 7.74 -7.60
CA PRO A 189 10.80 7.72 -8.92
C PRO A 189 10.84 6.32 -9.52
N HIS A 190 9.72 5.90 -10.10
CA HIS A 190 9.60 4.65 -10.86
C HIS A 190 8.99 4.92 -12.23
N LYS A 191 9.49 4.23 -13.26
CA LYS A 191 8.99 4.35 -14.65
C LYS A 191 7.90 3.34 -14.98
N ARG A 192 7.69 2.36 -14.10
CA ARG A 192 6.73 1.25 -14.26
C ARG A 192 6.00 1.02 -12.95
N LEU A 193 4.94 0.21 -13.01
CA LEU A 193 4.25 -0.29 -11.84
C LEU A 193 4.93 -1.60 -11.43
N PHE A 194 5.62 -1.60 -10.31
CA PHE A 194 6.38 -2.74 -9.80
C PHE A 194 5.72 -3.35 -8.56
N LEU A 195 5.80 -4.67 -8.48
CA LEU A 195 5.55 -5.45 -7.28
C LEU A 195 6.87 -6.12 -6.88
N ARG A 196 7.47 -5.65 -5.79
CA ARG A 196 8.60 -6.31 -5.13
C ARG A 196 8.03 -7.26 -4.08
N MET A 197 8.50 -8.51 -4.07
CA MET A 197 7.93 -9.56 -3.24
C MET A 197 8.91 -9.98 -2.14
N VAL A 198 8.49 -9.86 -0.89
CA VAL A 198 9.13 -10.52 0.26
C VAL A 198 8.38 -11.83 0.48
N ILE A 199 8.81 -12.89 -0.21
CA ILE A 199 8.19 -14.21 -0.14
C ILE A 199 8.87 -15.00 0.95
N ALA A 200 8.15 -15.30 2.03
CA ALA A 200 8.66 -16.00 3.17
C ALA A 200 7.99 -17.36 3.37
N VAL A 201 8.76 -18.31 3.88
CA VAL A 201 8.26 -19.55 4.47
C VAL A 201 8.67 -19.56 5.94
N LYS A 202 7.71 -19.85 6.80
CA LYS A 202 7.95 -20.11 8.21
C LYS A 202 8.15 -21.60 8.40
N THR A 203 9.26 -21.99 9.02
CA THR A 203 9.47 -23.35 9.54
C THR A 203 9.34 -23.32 11.06
N ASP A 204 9.43 -24.48 11.73
CA ASP A 204 9.28 -24.59 13.19
C ASP A 204 10.28 -23.72 13.99
N SER A 205 11.41 -23.32 13.39
CA SER A 205 12.45 -22.52 14.05
C SER A 205 13.10 -21.43 13.20
N ASP A 206 12.66 -21.24 11.94
CA ASP A 206 13.31 -20.30 11.02
C ASP A 206 12.33 -19.57 10.10
N VAL A 207 12.81 -18.48 9.51
CA VAL A 207 12.18 -17.81 8.37
C VAL A 207 13.17 -17.82 7.21
N LYS A 208 12.70 -18.31 6.09
CA LYS A 208 13.45 -18.35 4.83
C LYS A 208 12.75 -17.48 3.81
N LEU A 209 13.56 -16.74 3.04
CA LEU A 209 13.07 -15.85 1.99
C LEU A 209 13.44 -16.39 0.62
N LEU A 210 12.51 -16.37 -0.32
CA LEU A 210 12.83 -16.64 -1.71
C LEU A 210 13.53 -15.41 -2.29
N VAL A 211 14.75 -15.59 -2.79
CA VAL A 211 15.53 -14.54 -3.44
C VAL A 211 15.85 -14.92 -4.87
N LYS A 212 15.92 -13.92 -5.76
CA LYS A 212 16.39 -14.11 -7.14
C LYS A 212 17.91 -14.02 -7.17
N LEU A 213 18.54 -14.93 -7.91
CA LEU A 213 19.99 -14.98 -8.11
C LEU A 213 20.39 -14.15 -9.33
N ASN A 214 21.42 -13.32 -9.13
CA ASN A 214 22.14 -12.55 -10.15
C ASN A 214 23.54 -12.26 -9.58
N THR A 215 24.31 -11.30 -10.12
CA THR A 215 25.64 -10.92 -9.58
C THR A 215 25.61 -10.70 -8.07
N LEU A 216 24.54 -10.08 -7.56
CA LEU A 216 24.19 -10.06 -6.15
C LEU A 216 22.72 -10.48 -6.01
N PRO A 217 22.36 -11.38 -5.05
CA PRO A 217 20.98 -11.75 -4.82
C PRO A 217 20.10 -10.56 -4.44
N TYR A 218 18.82 -10.57 -4.85
CA TYR A 218 17.82 -9.55 -4.53
C TYR A 218 16.43 -10.14 -4.29
N LEU A 219 15.53 -9.33 -3.73
CA LEU A 219 14.12 -9.68 -3.56
C LEU A 219 13.43 -9.73 -4.93
N PRO A 220 12.67 -10.78 -5.27
CA PRO A 220 12.03 -10.89 -6.58
C PRO A 220 11.13 -9.70 -6.91
N VAL A 221 11.13 -9.28 -8.17
CA VAL A 221 10.38 -8.12 -8.68
C VAL A 221 9.64 -8.51 -9.95
N THR A 222 8.35 -8.23 -10.01
CA THR A 222 7.56 -8.29 -11.25
C THR A 222 6.95 -6.93 -11.55
N ASP A 223 6.50 -6.73 -12.78
CA ASP A 223 5.58 -5.64 -13.08
C ASP A 223 4.14 -5.99 -12.66
N ILE A 224 3.34 -4.96 -12.40
CA ILE A 224 1.89 -5.03 -12.26
C ILE A 224 1.32 -4.63 -13.61
N ALA A 225 0.74 -5.58 -14.35
CA ALA A 225 0.27 -5.30 -15.69
C ALA A 225 -1.03 -4.48 -15.63
N PRO A 226 -1.27 -3.56 -16.58
CA PRO A 226 -2.43 -2.66 -16.56
C PRO A 226 -3.78 -3.39 -16.71
N ASP A 227 -3.77 -4.63 -17.19
CA ASP A 227 -4.96 -5.48 -17.31
C ASP A 227 -4.95 -6.63 -16.29
N ASP A 228 -4.11 -6.54 -15.25
CA ASP A 228 -4.20 -7.44 -14.10
C ASP A 228 -5.49 -7.10 -13.34
N TRP A 229 -6.49 -7.97 -13.48
CA TRP A 229 -7.74 -7.82 -12.73
C TRP A 229 -7.51 -7.98 -11.23
N SER A 230 -6.49 -8.75 -10.86
CA SER A 230 -6.05 -8.96 -9.48
C SER A 230 -4.53 -8.93 -9.40
N LEU A 231 -4.00 -8.41 -8.30
CA LEU A 231 -2.56 -8.45 -8.01
C LEU A 231 -2.04 -9.89 -7.89
N PHE A 232 -2.92 -10.85 -7.57
CA PHE A 232 -2.57 -12.28 -7.58
C PHE A 232 -2.08 -12.75 -8.94
N MET A 233 -2.44 -12.09 -10.04
CA MET A 233 -1.90 -12.43 -11.36
C MET A 233 -0.39 -12.18 -11.42
N SER A 234 0.09 -11.01 -10.99
CA SER A 234 1.53 -10.73 -11.01
C SER A 234 2.31 -11.71 -10.11
N VAL A 235 1.75 -12.00 -8.94
CA VAL A 235 2.27 -12.98 -7.96
C VAL A 235 2.35 -14.39 -8.57
N PHE A 236 1.26 -14.86 -9.20
CA PHE A 236 1.18 -16.20 -9.79
C PHE A 236 2.25 -16.42 -10.85
N PHE A 237 2.48 -15.45 -11.73
CA PHE A 237 3.48 -15.60 -12.80
C PHE A 237 4.90 -15.63 -12.25
N LEU A 238 5.20 -14.84 -11.23
CA LEU A 238 6.51 -14.88 -10.56
C LEU A 238 6.73 -16.24 -9.88
N LEU A 239 5.73 -16.75 -9.16
CA LEU A 239 5.82 -18.09 -8.55
C LEU A 239 5.91 -19.19 -9.60
N ARG A 240 5.22 -19.06 -10.74
CA ARG A 240 5.32 -20.03 -11.85
C ARG A 240 6.69 -20.04 -12.51
N ASP A 241 7.36 -18.89 -12.62
CA ASP A 241 8.76 -18.86 -13.03
C ASP A 241 9.61 -19.60 -12.01
N ALA A 242 9.50 -19.25 -10.72
CA ALA A 242 10.31 -19.84 -9.67
C ALA A 242 10.11 -21.35 -9.48
N PHE A 243 8.87 -21.85 -9.54
CA PHE A 243 8.50 -23.22 -9.16
C PHE A 243 7.98 -24.09 -10.34
N GLY A 244 7.95 -23.56 -11.56
CA GLY A 244 7.48 -24.30 -12.74
C GLY A 244 5.99 -24.65 -12.67
N GLN A 245 5.63 -25.92 -12.92
CA GLN A 245 4.23 -26.39 -12.91
C GLN A 245 3.69 -26.63 -11.49
N HIS A 246 4.53 -26.52 -10.46
CA HIS A 246 4.13 -26.76 -9.08
C HIS A 246 3.32 -25.57 -8.56
N SER A 247 2.06 -25.82 -8.22
CA SER A 247 1.16 -24.80 -7.70
C SER A 247 1.57 -24.42 -6.28
N MET A 248 1.87 -23.14 -6.08
CA MET A 248 2.12 -22.54 -4.78
C MET A 248 0.95 -21.61 -4.46
N GLU A 249 0.42 -21.69 -3.24
CA GLU A 249 -0.66 -20.84 -2.77
C GLU A 249 -0.12 -19.76 -1.81
N PRO A 250 0.20 -18.56 -2.31
CA PRO A 250 0.67 -17.47 -1.46
C PRO A 250 -0.48 -16.82 -0.71
N LYS A 251 -0.27 -16.59 0.57
CA LYS A 251 -1.08 -15.67 1.37
C LYS A 251 -0.45 -14.29 1.33
N ILE A 252 -1.21 -13.29 0.90
CA ILE A 252 -0.81 -11.89 1.01
C ILE A 252 -0.92 -11.46 2.47
N CYS A 253 0.20 -11.08 3.08
CA CYS A 253 0.24 -10.59 4.47
C CYS A 253 0.02 -9.08 4.55
N GLY A 254 0.47 -8.34 3.53
CA GLY A 254 0.25 -6.89 3.39
C GLY A 254 1.42 -6.19 2.71
N ILE A 255 1.42 -4.86 2.78
CA ILE A 255 2.47 -3.98 2.25
C ILE A 255 3.46 -3.65 3.35
N LEU A 256 4.74 -3.78 3.02
CA LEU A 256 5.86 -3.36 3.83
C LEU A 256 6.32 -1.93 3.50
N SER A 257 6.33 -1.59 2.21
CA SER A 257 6.77 -0.27 1.73
C SER A 257 6.07 0.13 0.44
N VAL A 258 5.87 1.43 0.26
CA VAL A 258 5.39 2.06 -0.97
C VAL A 258 6.42 3.09 -1.42
N GLU A 259 6.83 3.03 -2.68
CA GLU A 259 7.78 3.97 -3.27
C GLU A 259 7.11 4.73 -4.43
N HIS A 260 7.01 6.05 -4.32
CA HIS A 260 6.42 6.93 -5.34
C HIS A 260 6.93 8.37 -5.21
N CYS A 261 7.32 8.98 -6.33
CA CYS A 261 7.72 10.39 -6.37
C CYS A 261 6.78 11.26 -7.23
N GLY A 262 6.34 10.77 -8.40
CA GLY A 262 5.52 11.56 -9.33
C GLY A 262 6.26 12.70 -10.04
N LEU A 263 7.52 13.00 -9.68
CA LEU A 263 8.34 14.06 -10.26
C LEU A 263 9.46 13.48 -11.14
N PRO A 264 9.69 14.03 -12.36
CA PRO A 264 8.81 14.93 -13.10
C PRO A 264 7.51 14.25 -13.55
N ALA A 265 6.46 15.05 -13.70
CA ALA A 265 5.15 14.60 -14.17
C ALA A 265 5.25 13.83 -15.51
N ALA A 266 4.46 12.76 -15.65
CA ALA A 266 4.40 11.92 -16.85
C ALA A 266 5.72 11.20 -17.22
N VAL A 267 6.72 11.25 -16.33
CA VAL A 267 8.01 10.56 -16.51
C VAL A 267 8.20 9.49 -15.43
N ASN A 268 7.92 9.85 -14.18
CA ASN A 268 8.15 9.00 -13.00
C ASN A 268 6.84 8.71 -12.23
N ASP A 269 5.78 8.52 -13.01
CA ASP A 269 4.41 8.27 -12.54
C ASP A 269 4.17 6.78 -12.21
N GLY A 270 5.23 5.96 -12.19
CA GLY A 270 5.18 4.59 -11.71
C GLY A 270 5.24 4.49 -10.19
N ILE A 271 5.18 3.26 -9.69
CA ILE A 271 5.19 2.94 -8.27
C ILE A 271 5.94 1.63 -8.03
N CYS A 272 6.52 1.45 -6.85
CA CYS A 272 6.90 0.11 -6.38
C CYS A 272 6.15 -0.20 -5.08
N LEU A 273 5.33 -1.26 -5.13
CA LEU A 273 4.71 -1.85 -3.95
C LEU A 273 5.60 -3.00 -3.47
N THR A 274 6.12 -2.90 -2.24
CA THR A 274 6.80 -4.04 -1.61
C THR A 274 5.81 -4.78 -0.72
N CYS A 275 5.42 -5.98 -1.13
CA CYS A 275 4.43 -6.79 -0.42
C CYS A 275 5.08 -8.02 0.23
N VAL A 276 4.57 -8.38 1.41
CA VAL A 276 4.96 -9.58 2.15
C VAL A 276 3.99 -10.70 1.82
N PHE A 277 4.53 -11.86 1.47
CA PHE A 277 3.79 -13.07 1.15
C PHE A 277 4.27 -14.21 2.04
N SER A 278 3.33 -14.97 2.58
CA SER A 278 3.62 -16.24 3.24
C SER A 278 3.27 -17.38 2.28
N LEU A 279 4.21 -18.28 2.05
CA LEU A 279 3.93 -19.57 1.41
C LEU A 279 3.70 -20.62 2.49
N ASN A 280 2.58 -21.32 2.39
CA ASN A 280 2.32 -22.47 3.24
C ASN A 280 3.13 -23.65 2.72
N SER A 281 4.14 -24.09 3.47
CA SER A 281 4.74 -25.41 3.29
C SER A 281 5.20 -25.96 4.62
N SER A 282 4.73 -27.15 4.95
CA SER A 282 5.24 -27.95 6.07
C SER A 282 6.48 -28.76 5.70
N ASP A 283 6.89 -28.75 4.42
CA ASP A 283 7.96 -29.58 3.89
C ASP A 283 9.01 -28.73 3.15
N GLU A 284 10.14 -28.51 3.82
CA GLU A 284 11.26 -27.76 3.27
C GLU A 284 11.94 -28.50 2.11
N GLU A 285 11.92 -29.83 2.13
CA GLU A 285 12.54 -30.65 1.09
C GLU A 285 11.79 -30.49 -0.24
N GLN A 286 10.47 -30.39 -0.19
CA GLN A 286 9.64 -30.06 -1.35
C GLN A 286 9.93 -28.66 -1.90
N LEU A 287 10.06 -27.65 -1.02
CA LEU A 287 10.34 -26.28 -1.44
C LEU A 287 11.70 -26.16 -2.16
N ASN A 288 12.71 -26.88 -1.67
CA ASN A 288 14.03 -26.92 -2.29
C ASN A 288 14.04 -27.72 -3.60
N LYS A 289 13.17 -28.72 -3.73
CA LYS A 289 13.08 -29.55 -4.94
C LYS A 289 12.45 -28.81 -6.12
N PHE A 290 11.49 -27.93 -5.87
CA PHE A 290 10.71 -27.29 -6.93
C PHE A 290 11.26 -25.95 -7.39
N VAL A 291 12.03 -25.27 -6.54
CA VAL A 291 12.63 -23.98 -6.90
C VAL A 291 13.68 -24.16 -8.00
N ASN A 292 13.59 -23.37 -9.06
CA ASN A 292 14.53 -23.44 -10.17
C ASN A 292 15.89 -22.81 -9.81
N GLN A 293 16.91 -23.04 -10.65
CA GLN A 293 18.29 -22.58 -10.43
C GLN A 293 18.51 -21.06 -10.36
N ASN A 294 17.53 -20.25 -10.76
CA ASN A 294 17.61 -18.78 -10.73
C ASN A 294 17.12 -18.21 -9.39
N TYR A 295 16.62 -19.04 -8.48
CA TYR A 295 16.16 -18.61 -7.16
C TYR A 295 16.82 -19.45 -6.07
N GLN A 296 16.83 -18.91 -4.86
CA GLN A 296 17.37 -19.60 -3.69
C GLN A 296 16.58 -19.22 -2.44
N TRP A 297 16.52 -20.15 -1.48
CA TRP A 297 16.06 -19.85 -0.13
C TRP A 297 17.19 -19.22 0.71
N TYR A 298 16.92 -18.02 1.21
CA TYR A 298 17.79 -17.24 2.09
C TYR A 298 17.35 -17.41 3.54
N SER A 299 18.16 -18.10 4.35
CA SER A 299 17.96 -18.13 5.81
C SER A 299 18.37 -16.80 6.43
N VAL A 300 17.47 -16.23 7.23
CA VAL A 300 17.72 -14.97 7.93
C VAL A 300 18.46 -15.26 9.24
N SER A 301 19.76 -15.00 9.27
CA SER A 301 20.61 -15.26 10.44
C SER A 301 20.45 -14.22 11.55
N ASP A 302 20.06 -12.99 11.22
CA ASP A 302 19.91 -11.90 12.18
C ASP A 302 18.61 -12.07 13.00
N PRO A 303 18.68 -12.15 14.34
CA PRO A 303 17.51 -12.37 15.19
C PRO A 303 16.49 -11.23 15.17
N GLU A 304 16.94 -9.97 15.09
CA GLU A 304 16.06 -8.80 15.06
C GLU A 304 15.29 -8.76 13.73
N LEU A 305 15.99 -8.93 12.62
CA LEU A 305 15.38 -8.99 11.30
C LEU A 305 14.42 -10.17 11.16
N LYS A 306 14.77 -11.32 11.74
CA LYS A 306 13.89 -12.49 11.80
C LYS A 306 12.59 -12.17 12.54
N ASN A 307 12.67 -11.48 13.69
CA ASN A 307 11.49 -11.06 14.44
C ASN A 307 10.62 -10.09 13.64
N LEU A 308 11.22 -9.09 12.98
CA LEU A 308 10.49 -8.15 12.12
C LEU A 308 9.75 -8.87 10.98
N LEU A 309 10.39 -9.83 10.33
CA LEU A 309 9.78 -10.64 9.28
C LEU A 309 8.65 -11.52 9.82
N LEU A 310 8.88 -12.28 10.89
CA LEU A 310 7.85 -13.10 11.53
C LEU A 310 6.63 -12.27 11.95
N HIS A 311 6.88 -11.08 12.49
CA HIS A 311 5.85 -10.13 12.83
C HIS A 311 5.06 -9.70 11.58
N SER A 312 5.73 -9.30 10.50
CA SER A 312 5.09 -8.88 9.24
C SER A 312 4.24 -9.98 8.56
N LEU A 313 4.54 -11.25 8.82
CA LEU A 313 3.76 -12.39 8.33
C LEU A 313 2.45 -12.61 9.09
N THR A 314 2.32 -12.01 10.27
CA THR A 314 1.11 -12.11 11.10
C THR A 314 0.03 -11.16 10.56
N PRO A 315 -1.23 -11.59 10.45
CA PRO A 315 -2.31 -10.73 9.97
C PRO A 315 -2.41 -9.41 10.76
N GLY A 316 -2.53 -8.29 10.05
CA GLY A 316 -2.65 -6.95 10.65
C GLY A 316 -1.32 -6.27 11.00
N MET A 317 -0.19 -6.94 10.78
CA MET A 317 1.15 -6.45 11.18
C MET A 317 1.97 -5.93 9.99
N SER A 318 1.38 -5.97 8.80
CA SER A 318 1.77 -5.21 7.61
C SER A 318 0.59 -4.32 7.20
N VAL A 319 0.84 -3.25 6.43
CA VAL A 319 -0.25 -2.38 5.93
C VAL A 319 -1.21 -3.23 5.09
N PRO A 320 -2.51 -3.27 5.39
CA PRO A 320 -3.47 -4.02 4.59
C PRO A 320 -3.43 -3.63 3.11
N LEU A 321 -3.38 -4.65 2.25
CA LEU A 321 -3.60 -4.54 0.82
C LEU A 321 -4.93 -5.22 0.49
N ILE A 322 -5.90 -4.44 0.00
CA ILE A 322 -7.22 -4.94 -0.38
C ILE A 322 -7.28 -4.95 -1.91
N ASP A 323 -7.41 -6.15 -2.47
CA ASP A 323 -7.69 -6.32 -3.89
C ASP A 323 -9.21 -6.36 -4.11
N LEU A 324 -9.74 -5.34 -4.77
CA LEU A 324 -11.18 -5.12 -4.93
C LEU A 324 -11.87 -6.17 -5.83
N HIS A 325 -11.10 -6.99 -6.54
CA HIS A 325 -11.62 -8.05 -7.42
C HIS A 325 -11.45 -9.46 -6.85
N SER A 326 -10.91 -9.60 -5.63
CA SER A 326 -10.64 -10.90 -5.00
C SER A 326 -11.84 -11.48 -4.21
N TYR A 327 -13.07 -11.05 -4.50
CA TYR A 327 -14.30 -11.47 -3.81
C TYR A 327 -15.34 -12.10 -4.74
#